data_AF-A0A7X7AX29-F1
#
_entry.id   AF-A0A7X7AX29-F1
#
_cell.length_a   1.000
_cell.length_b   1.000
_cell.length_c   1.000
_cell.angle_alpha   90.00
_cell.angle_beta   90.00
_cell.angle_gamma   90.00
#
_symmetry.space_group_name_H-M   'P 1'
#
loop_
_entity.id
_entity.type
_entity.pdbx_description
1 polymer ?
#
loop_
_entity_poly.entity_id
_entity_poly.type
_entity_poly.pdbx_seq_one_letter_code
_entity_poly.pdbx_strand_id
1 'polypeptide(L)'
;MRSESEGGPRKVVVGTCMYAMWGDYPGLRARLEELGTLVDEMAQQARARYDRGLDLAALPEVAVSGGLPLGPEGGFPFAGEIHGYFGTKAREHRCYLLVPLLLKERNPHTGRQETFNAAVLLGRRGEVVGTYRKVHLVVMEDGSLEGGCVPGRNFPVFDCDFGKVGVQICWDMAYDEGWEVLRRKGAELVVWSTQSPGKVRAACRALRGRYYVLTSTWRNNASLVDPTGHLLYSITRPEERVLVAEIDLEFAILQWQPALRNGAALRERYGDRVDFRYSEAEDEGIFWSNDPATPIARMIRELELQPGDTKPEADRILQDKARGGPPDLS
;
A
#
# COMPACT_ATOMS: atom_id res chain seq x y z
N MET A 1 -17.24 3.25 -5.05
CA MET A 1 -17.32 2.05 -5.90
C MET A 1 -16.13 2.05 -6.88
N ARG A 2 -15.36 0.95 -6.98
CA ARG A 2 -14.25 0.83 -7.95
C ARG A 2 -14.57 -0.11 -9.12
N SER A 3 -15.36 -1.17 -8.93
CA SER A 3 -15.77 -2.05 -10.03
C SER A 3 -17.02 -1.55 -10.79
N GLU A 4 -16.95 -0.34 -11.36
CA GLU A 4 -17.74 -0.09 -12.59
C GLU A 4 -17.04 -0.71 -13.82
N SER A 5 -15.78 -1.13 -13.65
CA SER A 5 -14.98 -1.80 -14.66
C SER A 5 -15.53 -3.20 -14.97
N GLU A 6 -15.59 -3.56 -16.26
CA GLU A 6 -15.83 -4.93 -16.72
C GLU A 6 -14.54 -5.76 -16.80
N GLY A 7 -13.49 -5.32 -16.11
CA GLY A 7 -12.22 -6.02 -16.03
C GLY A 7 -12.36 -7.38 -15.33
N GLY A 8 -11.61 -8.38 -15.81
CA GLY A 8 -11.45 -9.65 -15.09
C GLY A 8 -10.66 -9.48 -13.78
N PRO A 9 -10.54 -10.54 -12.98
CA PRO A 9 -9.82 -10.51 -11.71
C PRO A 9 -8.36 -10.10 -11.89
N ARG A 10 -7.86 -9.27 -10.98
CA ARG A 10 -6.48 -8.76 -10.99
C ARG A 10 -5.76 -9.23 -9.74
N LYS A 11 -5.33 -10.50 -9.77
CA LYS A 11 -4.61 -11.18 -8.70
C LYS A 11 -3.16 -10.69 -8.60
N VAL A 12 -2.82 -10.08 -7.47
CA VAL A 12 -1.51 -9.48 -7.20
C VAL A 12 -0.89 -10.12 -5.97
N VAL A 13 0.36 -10.61 -6.09
CA VAL A 13 1.12 -11.14 -4.96
C VAL A 13 2.04 -10.06 -4.40
N VAL A 14 1.75 -9.62 -3.18
CA VAL A 14 2.49 -8.54 -2.50
C VAL A 14 3.33 -9.10 -1.35
N GLY A 15 4.55 -8.58 -1.20
CA GLY A 15 5.51 -8.92 -0.16
C GLY A 15 5.91 -7.69 0.65
N THR A 16 6.00 -7.86 1.97
CA THR A 16 6.49 -6.86 2.92
C THR A 16 7.32 -7.51 4.01
N CYS A 17 8.01 -6.71 4.84
CA CYS A 17 8.79 -7.22 5.96
C CYS A 17 8.64 -6.41 7.24
N MET A 18 9.02 -7.06 8.34
CA MET A 18 9.31 -6.44 9.63
C MET A 18 10.80 -6.63 9.91
N TYR A 19 11.59 -5.57 9.76
CA TYR A 19 13.05 -5.66 9.90
C TYR A 19 13.64 -4.45 10.61
N ALA A 20 14.14 -4.68 11.82
CA ALA A 20 14.73 -3.67 12.66
C ALA A 20 16.18 -3.40 12.28
N MET A 21 16.54 -2.12 12.11
CA MET A 21 17.90 -1.69 11.78
C MET A 21 18.51 -0.90 12.93
N TRP A 22 18.37 -1.44 14.15
CA TRP A 22 19.01 -0.91 15.35
C TRP A 22 20.51 -1.25 15.36
N GLY A 23 21.31 -0.36 15.95
CA GLY A 23 22.75 -0.58 16.12
C GLY A 23 23.58 0.00 14.97
N ASP A 24 24.81 -0.49 14.87
CA ASP A 24 25.81 0.04 13.95
C ASP A 24 25.46 -0.26 12.49
N TYR A 25 25.70 0.72 11.62
CA TYR A 25 25.53 0.54 10.19
C TYR A 25 26.56 -0.47 9.66
N PRO A 26 26.14 -1.57 9.00
CA PRO A 26 27.06 -2.64 8.59
C PRO A 26 27.90 -2.27 7.37
N GLY A 27 27.73 -1.07 6.82
CA GLY A 27 28.26 -0.66 5.53
C GLY A 27 27.28 -0.96 4.40
N LEU A 28 27.40 -0.19 3.30
CA LEU A 28 26.42 -0.21 2.22
C LEU A 28 26.22 -1.60 1.62
N ARG A 29 27.31 -2.26 1.22
CA ARG A 29 27.24 -3.58 0.59
C ARG A 29 26.57 -4.64 1.46
N ALA A 30 26.96 -4.73 2.73
CA ALA A 30 26.36 -5.67 3.67
C ALA A 30 24.87 -5.36 3.89
N ARG A 31 24.50 -4.07 4.03
CA ARG A 31 23.09 -3.67 4.12
C ARG A 31 22.29 -4.06 2.87
N LEU A 32 22.86 -3.88 1.67
CA LEU A 32 22.19 -4.29 0.43
C LEU A 32 21.97 -5.81 0.40
N GLU A 33 22.95 -6.60 0.83
CA GLU A 33 22.86 -8.06 0.92
C GLU A 33 21.78 -8.53 1.92
N GLU A 34 21.69 -7.90 3.10
CA GLU A 34 20.63 -8.16 4.09
C GLU A 34 19.23 -7.88 3.52
N LEU A 35 19.05 -6.72 2.88
CA LEU A 35 17.77 -6.32 2.30
C LEU A 35 17.41 -7.17 1.09
N GLY A 36 18.39 -7.53 0.26
CA GLY A 36 18.20 -8.44 -0.87
C GLY A 36 17.74 -9.83 -0.43
N THR A 37 18.26 -10.32 0.70
CA THR A 37 17.84 -11.59 1.31
C THR A 37 16.36 -11.55 1.72
N LEU A 38 15.87 -10.44 2.26
CA LEU A 38 14.44 -10.28 2.56
C LEU A 38 13.58 -10.34 1.28
N VAL A 39 14.05 -9.74 0.18
CA VAL A 39 13.34 -9.80 -1.12
C VAL A 39 13.33 -11.24 -1.67
N ASP A 40 14.46 -11.95 -1.56
CA ASP A 40 14.56 -13.35 -1.97
C ASP A 40 13.61 -14.25 -1.15
N GLU A 41 13.51 -14.03 0.16
CA GLU A 41 12.59 -14.74 1.06
C GLU A 41 11.12 -14.48 0.70
N MET A 42 10.75 -13.23 0.42
CA MET A 42 9.40 -12.90 -0.08
C MET A 42 9.12 -13.64 -1.40
N ALA A 43 10.08 -13.68 -2.31
CA ALA A 43 9.92 -14.34 -3.62
C ALA A 43 9.78 -15.85 -3.49
N GLN A 44 10.54 -16.46 -2.59
CA GLN A 44 10.44 -17.88 -2.28
C GLN A 44 9.08 -18.22 -1.66
N GLN A 45 8.60 -17.43 -0.68
CA GLN A 45 7.28 -17.62 -0.08
C GLN A 45 6.15 -17.47 -1.10
N ALA A 46 6.25 -16.50 -2.02
CA ALA A 46 5.27 -16.31 -3.09
C ALA A 46 5.13 -17.59 -3.94
N ARG A 47 6.28 -18.13 -4.42
CA ARG A 47 6.30 -19.36 -5.22
C ARG A 47 5.77 -20.56 -4.44
N ALA A 48 6.18 -20.71 -3.18
CA ALA A 48 5.76 -21.84 -2.36
C ALA A 48 4.26 -21.83 -2.04
N ARG A 49 3.66 -20.65 -1.84
CA ARG A 49 2.27 -20.52 -1.40
C ARG A 49 1.26 -20.41 -2.54
N TYR A 50 1.64 -19.77 -3.64
CA TYR A 50 0.72 -19.43 -4.73
C TYR A 50 1.12 -19.99 -6.08
N ASP A 51 2.24 -20.73 -6.17
CA ASP A 51 2.84 -21.18 -7.45
C ASP A 51 3.07 -20.02 -8.44
N ARG A 52 3.32 -18.82 -7.89
CA ARG A 52 3.48 -17.57 -8.63
C ARG A 52 4.60 -16.72 -8.05
N GLY A 53 5.19 -15.87 -8.89
CA GLY A 53 6.19 -14.89 -8.45
C GLY A 53 5.55 -13.69 -7.72
N LEU A 54 6.39 -12.87 -7.10
CA LEU A 54 5.97 -11.59 -6.55
C LEU A 54 5.60 -10.60 -7.66
N ASP A 55 4.59 -9.79 -7.40
CA ASP A 55 4.29 -8.60 -8.18
C ASP A 55 4.92 -7.35 -7.55
N LEU A 56 4.93 -7.25 -6.22
CA LEU A 56 5.53 -6.14 -5.48
C LEU A 56 6.25 -6.62 -4.22
N ALA A 57 7.46 -6.12 -3.99
CA ALA A 57 8.18 -6.22 -2.72
C ALA A 57 8.37 -4.82 -2.11
N ALA A 58 8.11 -4.68 -0.82
CA ALA A 58 8.21 -3.40 -0.10
C ALA A 58 9.14 -3.47 1.11
N LEU A 59 10.18 -2.62 1.10
CA LEU A 59 11.10 -2.47 2.22
C LEU A 59 10.67 -1.34 3.18
N PRO A 60 11.13 -1.37 4.44
CA PRO A 60 10.72 -0.39 5.46
C PRO A 60 11.37 0.97 5.24
N GLU A 61 10.89 1.98 5.95
CA GLU A 61 11.44 3.34 5.88
C GLU A 61 12.96 3.35 6.10
N VAL A 62 13.65 4.19 5.34
CA VAL A 62 15.11 4.37 5.33
C VAL A 62 15.90 3.05 5.28
N ALA A 63 15.36 1.98 4.70
CA ALA A 63 15.97 0.65 4.66
C ALA A 63 17.47 0.66 4.32
N VAL A 64 17.88 1.41 3.28
CA VAL A 64 19.29 1.45 2.85
C VAL A 64 20.20 2.22 3.83
N SER A 65 19.66 3.24 4.49
CA SER A 65 20.39 4.15 5.38
C SER A 65 20.13 3.86 6.87
N GLY A 66 19.34 2.84 7.20
CA GLY A 66 18.97 2.51 8.58
C GLY A 66 20.19 2.16 9.43
N GLY A 67 20.33 2.84 10.57
CA GLY A 67 21.52 2.78 11.43
C GLY A 67 22.49 3.95 11.23
N LEU A 68 22.26 4.82 10.24
CA LEU A 68 23.00 6.08 10.07
C LEU A 68 22.20 7.27 10.63
N PRO A 69 22.88 8.41 10.91
CA PRO A 69 22.19 9.65 11.25
C PRO A 69 21.20 10.06 10.16
N LEU A 70 20.04 10.57 10.58
CA LEU A 70 19.12 11.23 9.65
C LEU A 70 19.77 12.49 9.07
N GLY A 71 19.35 12.85 7.86
CA GLY A 71 19.85 14.03 7.16
C GLY A 71 20.97 13.75 6.16
N PRO A 72 21.67 14.80 5.70
CA PRO A 72 22.64 14.69 4.62
C PRO A 72 23.83 13.78 4.91
N GLU A 73 24.23 13.56 6.15
CA GLU A 73 25.39 12.70 6.45
C GLU A 73 25.10 11.22 6.13
N GLY A 74 23.91 10.73 6.47
CA GLY A 74 23.47 9.34 6.21
C GLY A 74 22.88 9.09 4.82
N GLY A 75 22.85 10.11 3.95
CA GLY A 75 22.22 9.99 2.63
C GLY A 75 23.10 9.35 1.55
N PHE A 76 22.47 8.74 0.55
CA PHE A 76 23.13 8.11 -0.60
C PHE A 76 22.51 8.55 -1.94
N PRO A 77 23.30 8.70 -3.02
CA PRO A 77 22.74 8.73 -4.35
C PRO A 77 22.14 7.36 -4.68
N PHE A 78 20.96 7.32 -5.31
CA PHE A 78 20.36 6.05 -5.71
C PHE A 78 21.10 5.40 -6.90
N ALA A 79 21.58 6.22 -7.83
CA ALA A 79 22.36 5.74 -8.98
C ALA A 79 23.69 5.09 -8.55
N GLY A 80 24.14 4.09 -9.30
CA GLY A 80 25.35 3.33 -8.99
C GLY A 80 25.02 2.03 -8.25
N GLU A 81 25.66 1.82 -7.10
CA GLU A 81 25.63 0.53 -6.38
C GLU A 81 24.22 0.12 -5.94
N ILE A 82 23.43 1.04 -5.38
CA ILE A 82 22.07 0.77 -4.89
C ILE A 82 21.15 0.37 -6.05
N HIS A 83 21.10 1.17 -7.13
CA HIS A 83 20.31 0.85 -8.31
C HIS A 83 20.80 -0.44 -9.00
N GLY A 84 22.11 -0.64 -9.11
CA GLY A 84 22.69 -1.85 -9.70
C GLY A 84 22.27 -3.12 -8.97
N TYR A 85 22.32 -3.09 -7.63
CA TYR A 85 21.95 -4.21 -6.78
C TYR A 85 20.44 -4.49 -6.83
N PHE A 86 19.61 -3.51 -6.45
CA PHE A 86 18.16 -3.72 -6.37
C PHE A 86 17.50 -3.83 -7.74
N GLY A 87 18.04 -3.19 -8.77
CA GLY A 87 17.60 -3.39 -10.15
C GLY A 87 17.83 -4.83 -10.61
N THR A 88 18.91 -5.47 -10.15
CA THR A 88 19.16 -6.90 -10.41
C THR A 88 18.16 -7.76 -9.68
N LYS A 89 17.90 -7.51 -8.39
CA LYS A 89 16.85 -8.23 -7.63
C LYS A 89 15.46 -8.10 -8.25
N ALA A 90 15.08 -6.90 -8.69
CA ALA A 90 13.81 -6.68 -9.39
C ALA A 90 13.71 -7.49 -10.70
N ARG A 91 14.80 -7.59 -11.47
CA ARG A 91 14.87 -8.43 -12.69
C ARG A 91 14.80 -9.93 -12.39
N GLU A 92 15.57 -10.39 -11.41
CA GLU A 92 15.64 -11.80 -11.00
C GLU A 92 14.24 -12.32 -10.61
N HIS A 93 13.51 -11.54 -9.82
CA HIS A 93 12.17 -11.91 -9.34
C HIS A 93 11.04 -11.42 -10.23
N ARG A 94 11.36 -10.62 -11.25
CA ARG A 94 10.41 -9.98 -12.18
C ARG A 94 9.30 -9.22 -11.44
N CYS A 95 9.65 -8.54 -10.35
CA CYS A 95 8.71 -7.82 -9.49
C CYS A 95 9.00 -6.33 -9.46
N TYR A 96 8.01 -5.54 -9.06
CA TYR A 96 8.26 -4.17 -8.62
C TYR A 96 8.91 -4.21 -7.23
N LEU A 97 9.83 -3.28 -6.97
CA LEU A 97 10.55 -3.22 -5.70
C LEU A 97 10.60 -1.78 -5.19
N LEU A 98 9.99 -1.54 -4.03
CA LEU A 98 10.02 -0.25 -3.35
C LEU A 98 11.21 -0.21 -2.37
N VAL A 99 12.14 0.72 -2.62
CA VAL A 99 13.39 0.86 -1.86
C VAL A 99 13.43 2.21 -1.14
N PRO A 100 13.12 2.27 0.16
CA PRO A 100 13.27 3.48 0.95
C PRO A 100 14.71 3.76 1.40
N LEU A 101 15.10 5.02 1.36
CA LEU A 101 16.43 5.51 1.74
C LEU A 101 16.41 7.03 2.03
N LEU A 102 17.46 7.50 2.71
CA LEU A 102 17.84 8.91 2.63
C LEU A 102 18.50 9.18 1.28
N LEU A 103 17.74 9.76 0.35
CA LEU A 103 18.11 9.98 -1.04
C LEU A 103 18.82 11.31 -1.22
N LYS A 104 20.10 11.27 -1.61
CA LYS A 104 20.84 12.43 -2.12
C LYS A 104 20.61 12.59 -3.61
N GLU A 105 20.05 13.71 -4.02
CA GLU A 105 19.86 14.03 -5.42
C GLU A 105 19.76 15.54 -5.66
N ARG A 106 19.78 15.90 -6.94
CA ARG A 106 19.52 17.28 -7.35
C ARG A 106 18.02 17.52 -7.28
N ASN A 107 17.58 18.37 -6.36
CA ASN A 107 16.16 18.71 -6.26
C ASN A 107 15.70 19.30 -7.61
N PRO A 108 14.68 18.71 -8.26
CA PRO A 108 14.23 19.16 -9.57
C PRO A 108 13.62 20.58 -9.56
N HIS A 109 13.24 21.10 -8.38
CA HIS A 109 12.63 22.42 -8.24
C HIS A 109 13.64 23.52 -7.90
N THR A 110 14.65 23.23 -7.07
CA THR A 110 15.63 24.22 -6.63
C THR A 110 16.95 24.12 -7.39
N GLY A 111 17.21 22.97 -8.03
CA GLY A 111 18.49 22.66 -8.66
C GLY A 111 19.65 22.43 -7.68
N ARG A 112 19.39 22.40 -6.37
CA ARG A 112 20.42 22.17 -5.36
C ARG A 112 20.59 20.69 -5.05
N GLN A 113 21.78 20.30 -4.64
CA GLN A 113 21.99 18.99 -4.03
C GLN A 113 21.35 18.99 -2.64
N GLU A 114 20.38 18.10 -2.45
CA GLU A 114 19.59 18.01 -1.22
C GLU A 114 19.41 16.53 -0.83
N THR A 115 18.98 16.30 0.41
CA THR A 115 18.68 14.96 0.91
C THR A 115 17.20 14.86 1.26
N PHE A 116 16.56 13.78 0.84
CA PHE A 116 15.15 13.50 1.07
C PHE A 116 15.01 12.16 1.79
N ASN A 117 14.10 12.05 2.76
CA ASN A 117 13.57 10.73 3.11
C ASN A 117 12.63 10.30 1.98
N ALA A 118 13.00 9.26 1.24
CA ALA A 118 12.36 8.93 -0.01
C ALA A 118 12.22 7.42 -0.19
N ALA A 119 11.33 7.03 -1.10
CA ALA A 119 11.19 5.67 -1.59
C ALA A 119 11.23 5.66 -3.12
N VAL A 120 12.17 4.89 -3.67
CA VAL A 120 12.32 4.71 -5.11
C VAL A 120 11.64 3.42 -5.52
N LEU A 121 10.71 3.49 -6.46
CA LEU A 121 10.05 2.33 -7.04
C LEU A 121 10.81 1.87 -8.27
N LEU A 122 11.28 0.63 -8.24
CA LEU A 122 11.84 -0.06 -9.40
C LEU A 122 10.76 -0.91 -10.09
N GLY A 123 10.80 -0.93 -11.42
CA GLY A 123 9.97 -1.79 -12.26
C GLY A 123 10.56 -3.19 -12.42
N ARG A 124 9.80 -4.08 -13.07
CA ARG A 124 10.18 -5.49 -13.26
C ARG A 124 11.48 -5.71 -14.05
N ARG A 125 11.97 -4.71 -14.80
CA ARG A 125 13.25 -4.77 -15.53
C ARG A 125 14.37 -4.06 -14.77
N GLY A 126 14.10 -3.61 -13.55
CA GLY A 126 15.01 -2.85 -12.70
C GLY A 126 15.18 -1.40 -13.13
N GLU A 127 14.29 -0.87 -13.99
CA GLU A 127 14.22 0.55 -14.30
C GLU A 127 13.62 1.34 -13.13
N VAL A 128 13.98 2.61 -12.97
CA VAL A 128 13.30 3.49 -12.02
C VAL A 128 11.94 3.89 -12.61
N VAL A 129 10.86 3.48 -11.97
CA VAL A 129 9.48 3.88 -12.31
C VAL A 129 9.20 5.28 -11.77
N GLY A 130 9.68 5.56 -10.56
CA GLY A 130 9.58 6.89 -9.97
C GLY A 130 10.02 6.94 -8.52
N THR A 131 9.84 8.11 -7.91
CA THR A 131 10.32 8.39 -6.55
C THR A 131 9.27 9.16 -5.77
N TYR A 132 8.90 8.64 -4.60
CA TYR A 132 8.18 9.39 -3.59
C TYR A 132 9.18 10.01 -2.62
N ARG A 133 9.00 11.29 -2.29
CA ARG A 133 9.77 12.02 -1.27
C ARG A 133 8.80 12.37 -0.16
N LYS A 134 9.09 11.94 1.07
CA LYS A 134 8.24 12.14 2.24
C LYS A 134 7.89 13.62 2.37
N VAL A 135 6.59 13.90 2.42
CA VAL A 135 6.11 15.29 2.47
C VAL A 135 6.13 15.79 3.92
N HIS A 136 5.68 14.97 4.86
CA HIS A 136 5.62 15.35 6.27
C HIS A 136 6.80 14.76 7.02
N LEU A 137 7.92 15.48 7.03
CA LEU A 137 9.10 15.12 7.82
C LEU A 137 8.84 15.29 9.32
N VAL A 138 9.46 14.44 10.13
CA VAL A 138 9.48 14.63 11.59
C VAL A 138 10.34 15.86 11.93
N VAL A 139 9.81 16.75 12.77
CA VAL A 139 10.57 17.86 13.35
C VAL A 139 11.33 17.34 14.57
N MET A 140 12.65 17.44 14.52
CA MET A 140 13.55 17.04 15.61
C MET A 140 13.54 18.09 16.73
N GLU A 141 14.11 17.77 17.89
CA GLU A 141 14.15 18.68 19.06
C GLU A 141 14.87 20.00 18.77
N ASP A 142 15.86 19.99 17.88
CA ASP A 142 16.60 21.18 17.43
C ASP A 142 15.86 21.99 16.35
N GLY A 143 14.64 21.60 15.99
CA GLY A 143 13.83 22.23 14.95
C GLY A 143 14.20 21.81 13.52
N SER A 144 15.21 20.96 13.33
CA SER A 144 15.55 20.42 12.02
C SER A 144 14.50 19.42 11.53
N LEU A 145 14.35 19.31 10.21
CA LEU A 145 13.46 18.33 9.60
C LEU A 145 14.25 17.05 9.31
N GLU A 146 14.06 16.01 10.12
CA GLU A 146 14.80 14.73 10.02
C GLU A 146 16.31 14.93 9.80
N GLY A 147 16.95 15.72 10.68
CA GLY A 147 18.39 15.97 10.62
C GLY A 147 18.85 16.84 9.44
N GLY A 148 17.94 17.59 8.82
CA GLY A 148 18.26 18.48 7.69
C GLY A 148 17.86 17.92 6.32
N CYS A 149 16.96 16.94 6.28
CA CYS A 149 16.26 16.57 5.05
C CYS A 149 15.35 17.70 4.55
N VAL A 150 15.04 17.69 3.27
CA VAL A 150 14.08 18.61 2.64
C VAL A 150 12.76 17.89 2.41
N PRO A 151 11.60 18.52 2.68
CA PRO A 151 10.31 17.89 2.44
C PRO A 151 10.03 17.72 0.95
N GLY A 152 9.36 16.62 0.61
CA GLY A 152 8.72 16.42 -0.69
C GLY A 152 7.57 17.39 -0.92
N ARG A 153 7.01 17.37 -2.14
CA ARG A 153 5.95 18.31 -2.56
C ARG A 153 4.70 17.65 -3.13
N ASN A 154 4.76 16.37 -3.45
CA ASN A 154 3.75 15.69 -4.25
C ASN A 154 3.48 14.28 -3.70
N PHE A 155 2.25 13.80 -3.89
CA PHE A 155 1.83 12.43 -3.62
C PHE A 155 1.60 11.70 -4.96
N PRO A 156 2.64 11.07 -5.55
CA PRO A 156 2.51 10.37 -6.82
C PRO A 156 1.76 9.05 -6.64
N VAL A 157 1.06 8.65 -7.70
CA VAL A 157 0.55 7.28 -7.89
C VAL A 157 1.30 6.71 -9.08
N PHE A 158 1.92 5.55 -8.90
CA PHE A 158 2.70 4.87 -9.92
C PHE A 158 1.82 3.87 -10.66
N ASP A 159 1.83 3.95 -11.99
CA ASP A 159 1.17 2.97 -12.85
C ASP A 159 2.07 1.74 -12.99
N CYS A 160 1.71 0.66 -12.29
CA CYS A 160 2.29 -0.65 -12.46
C CYS A 160 1.41 -1.48 -13.41
N ASP A 161 1.99 -2.49 -14.07
CA ASP A 161 1.24 -3.38 -14.98
C ASP A 161 0.08 -4.14 -14.32
N PHE A 162 0.10 -4.29 -12.99
CA PHE A 162 -0.97 -4.93 -12.23
C PHE A 162 -2.00 -3.94 -11.66
N GLY A 163 -1.67 -2.64 -11.56
CA GLY A 163 -2.51 -1.64 -10.92
C GLY A 163 -1.76 -0.41 -10.44
N LYS A 164 -2.48 0.50 -9.78
CA LYS A 164 -1.99 1.81 -9.33
C LYS A 164 -1.47 1.77 -7.89
N VAL A 165 -0.19 2.07 -7.69
CA VAL A 165 0.47 2.04 -6.37
C VAL A 165 0.75 3.44 -5.84
N GLY A 166 0.21 3.75 -4.66
CA GLY A 166 0.59 4.91 -3.87
C GLY A 166 1.65 4.57 -2.81
N VAL A 167 2.36 5.58 -2.33
CA VAL A 167 3.36 5.43 -1.26
C VAL A 167 3.17 6.54 -0.22
N GLN A 168 3.25 6.16 1.05
CA GLN A 168 3.34 7.07 2.19
C GLN A 168 4.49 6.60 3.09
N ILE A 169 5.16 7.54 3.77
CA ILE A 169 6.29 7.19 4.63
C ILE A 169 6.00 7.67 6.06
N CYS A 170 5.97 6.72 7.00
CA CYS A 170 5.98 6.94 8.45
C CYS A 170 5.06 8.07 8.92
N TRP A 171 5.61 9.26 9.19
CA TRP A 171 4.91 10.41 9.73
C TRP A 171 3.82 10.98 8.82
N ASP A 172 3.83 10.68 7.52
CA ASP A 172 2.70 10.94 6.62
C ASP A 172 1.39 10.29 7.12
N MET A 173 1.46 9.27 7.98
CA MET A 173 0.29 8.68 8.63
C MET A 173 -0.53 9.68 9.46
N ALA A 174 0.11 10.71 10.02
CA ALA A 174 -0.55 11.69 10.88
C ALA A 174 -1.39 12.73 10.10
N TYR A 175 -1.25 12.79 8.78
CA TYR A 175 -1.84 13.81 7.92
C TYR A 175 -2.83 13.17 6.95
N ASP A 176 -3.99 13.77 6.74
CA ASP A 176 -5.06 13.20 5.91
C ASP A 176 -4.84 13.44 4.42
N GLU A 177 -4.21 14.57 4.10
CA GLU A 177 -4.11 15.17 2.78
C GLU A 177 -3.48 14.21 1.77
N GLY A 178 -2.35 13.60 2.13
CA GLY A 178 -1.65 12.68 1.23
C GLY A 178 -2.47 11.43 0.89
N TRP A 179 -3.15 10.84 1.88
CA TRP A 179 -3.97 9.65 1.69
C TRP A 179 -5.21 9.92 0.84
N GLU A 180 -5.84 11.07 1.06
CA GLU A 180 -6.98 11.53 0.27
C GLU A 180 -6.58 11.86 -1.18
N VAL A 181 -5.39 12.47 -1.39
CA VAL A 181 -4.86 12.71 -2.73
C VAL A 181 -4.59 11.39 -3.47
N LEU A 182 -4.02 10.38 -2.80
CA LEU A 182 -3.80 9.06 -3.39
C LEU A 182 -5.12 8.39 -3.79
N ARG A 183 -6.17 8.50 -2.95
CA ARG A 183 -7.52 8.02 -3.27
C ARG A 183 -8.06 8.69 -4.53
N ARG A 184 -8.02 10.03 -4.60
CA ARG A 184 -8.50 10.82 -5.74
C ARG A 184 -7.74 10.51 -7.03
N LYS A 185 -6.44 10.20 -6.93
CA LYS A 185 -5.60 9.77 -8.05
C LYS A 185 -5.79 8.29 -8.43
N GLY A 186 -6.68 7.58 -7.74
CA GLY A 186 -7.04 6.20 -8.07
C GLY A 186 -6.07 5.14 -7.55
N ALA A 187 -5.29 5.40 -6.50
CA ALA A 187 -4.38 4.41 -5.92
C ALA A 187 -5.13 3.16 -5.43
N GLU A 188 -4.77 1.97 -5.92
CA GLU A 188 -5.41 0.68 -5.61
C GLU A 188 -4.78 -0.02 -4.41
N LEU A 189 -3.49 0.21 -4.25
CA LEU A 189 -2.67 -0.23 -3.15
C LEU A 189 -1.82 0.95 -2.68
N VAL A 190 -1.76 1.18 -1.37
CA VAL A 190 -0.82 2.13 -0.76
C VAL A 190 0.17 1.37 0.09
N VAL A 191 1.46 1.54 -0.21
CA VAL A 191 2.53 1.02 0.64
C VAL A 191 2.89 2.07 1.69
N TRP A 192 2.85 1.68 2.96
CA TRP A 192 3.30 2.51 4.07
C TRP A 192 4.61 1.96 4.65
N SER A 193 5.72 2.52 4.21
CA SER A 193 7.07 2.22 4.72
C SER A 193 7.33 3.06 5.97
N THR A 194 7.68 2.44 7.09
CA THR A 194 7.71 3.15 8.38
C THR A 194 8.69 2.56 9.39
N GLN A 195 9.27 3.37 10.27
CA GLN A 195 9.99 2.89 11.46
C GLN A 195 9.06 2.46 12.60
N SER A 196 7.78 2.84 12.54
CA SER A 196 6.81 2.63 13.62
C SER A 196 5.73 1.62 13.28
N PRO A 197 5.27 0.81 14.26
CA PRO A 197 4.12 -0.06 14.08
C PRO A 197 2.83 0.75 13.90
N GLY A 198 1.82 0.15 13.26
CA GLY A 198 0.50 0.77 13.16
C GLY A 198 -0.53 -0.07 12.44
N LYS A 199 -1.40 -0.75 13.19
CA LYS A 199 -2.52 -1.54 12.65
C LYS A 199 -3.78 -0.69 12.49
N VAL A 200 -4.25 -0.10 13.58
CA VAL A 200 -5.52 0.66 13.61
C VAL A 200 -5.46 1.86 12.66
N ARG A 201 -4.36 2.63 12.68
CA ARG A 201 -4.22 3.77 11.77
C ARG A 201 -4.21 3.34 10.30
N ALA A 202 -3.47 2.27 9.97
CA ALA A 202 -3.48 1.70 8.61
C ALA A 202 -4.89 1.23 8.20
N ALA A 203 -5.63 0.60 9.12
CA ALA A 203 -7.02 0.21 8.91
C ALA A 203 -7.93 1.41 8.59
N CYS A 204 -7.85 2.48 9.39
CA CYS A 204 -8.60 3.70 9.13
C CYS A 204 -8.24 4.33 7.76
N ARG A 205 -6.97 4.28 7.35
CA ARG A 205 -6.53 4.78 6.04
C ARG A 205 -7.07 3.93 4.89
N ALA A 206 -7.07 2.61 5.03
CA ALA A 206 -7.61 1.70 4.03
C ALA A 206 -9.14 1.88 3.89
N LEU A 207 -9.85 1.94 5.01
CA LEU A 207 -11.30 2.14 5.08
C LEU A 207 -11.72 3.46 4.40
N ARG A 208 -11.09 4.59 4.77
CA ARG A 208 -11.40 5.90 4.17
C ARG A 208 -10.96 5.98 2.71
N GLY A 209 -9.86 5.31 2.37
CA GLY A 209 -9.25 5.31 1.05
C GLY A 209 -9.92 4.39 0.04
N ARG A 210 -10.63 3.36 0.49
CA ARG A 210 -11.15 2.26 -0.34
C ARG A 210 -10.04 1.63 -1.22
N TYR A 211 -8.85 1.47 -0.64
CA TYR A 211 -7.69 0.81 -1.23
C TYR A 211 -7.04 -0.14 -0.22
N TYR A 212 -6.21 -1.06 -0.69
CA TYR A 212 -5.38 -1.86 0.20
C TYR A 212 -4.28 -1.01 0.82
N VAL A 213 -3.90 -1.33 2.06
CA VAL A 213 -2.72 -0.76 2.72
C VAL A 213 -1.77 -1.88 3.11
N LEU A 214 -0.55 -1.84 2.58
CA LEU A 214 0.54 -2.75 2.92
C LEU A 214 1.58 -2.00 3.76
N THR A 215 1.82 -2.43 4.98
CA THR A 215 2.81 -1.81 5.88
C THR A 215 4.13 -2.57 5.84
N SER A 216 5.25 -1.85 5.75
CA SER A 216 6.61 -2.39 5.86
C SER A 216 7.34 -1.66 6.97
N THR A 217 7.69 -2.36 8.04
CA THR A 217 8.02 -1.72 9.33
C THR A 217 9.35 -2.16 9.91
N TRP A 218 9.86 -1.39 10.87
CA TRP A 218 11.03 -1.81 11.64
C TRP A 218 10.70 -2.81 12.75
N ARG A 219 9.51 -2.73 13.35
CA ARG A 219 9.23 -3.47 14.60
C ARG A 219 7.74 -3.70 14.84
N ASN A 220 7.48 -4.68 15.71
CA ASN A 220 6.21 -5.03 16.34
C ASN A 220 5.07 -5.49 15.40
N ASN A 221 4.96 -4.98 14.17
CA ASN A 221 4.11 -5.55 13.14
C ASN A 221 4.45 -5.07 11.74
N ALA A 222 4.31 -5.95 10.75
CA ALA A 222 4.00 -5.58 9.36
C ALA A 222 2.69 -6.24 8.97
N SER A 223 1.89 -5.60 8.12
CA SER A 223 0.47 -5.90 7.98
C SER A 223 -0.07 -5.60 6.60
N LEU A 224 -1.10 -6.35 6.21
CA LEU A 224 -1.93 -6.07 5.04
C LEU A 224 -3.36 -5.83 5.50
N VAL A 225 -3.91 -4.68 5.12
CA VAL A 225 -5.28 -4.27 5.40
C VAL A 225 -6.03 -4.10 4.09
N ASP A 226 -7.27 -4.56 4.05
CA ASP A 226 -8.13 -4.42 2.89
C ASP A 226 -8.95 -3.11 2.86
N PRO A 227 -9.59 -2.79 1.71
CA PRO A 227 -10.40 -1.60 1.52
C PRO A 227 -11.60 -1.41 2.46
N THR A 228 -12.01 -2.43 3.23
CA THR A 228 -13.06 -2.31 4.26
C THR A 228 -12.45 -2.08 5.65
N GLY A 229 -11.14 -1.86 5.74
CA GLY A 229 -10.43 -1.64 7.00
C GLY A 229 -10.11 -2.94 7.76
N HIS A 230 -10.38 -4.12 7.20
CA HIS A 230 -10.04 -5.36 7.88
C HIS A 230 -8.55 -5.67 7.77
N LEU A 231 -7.94 -5.97 8.90
CA LEU A 231 -6.58 -6.49 8.97
C LEU A 231 -6.58 -7.95 8.50
N LEU A 232 -6.08 -8.20 7.28
CA LEU A 232 -6.06 -9.54 6.69
C LEU A 232 -4.95 -10.42 7.28
N TYR A 233 -3.75 -9.86 7.32
CA TYR A 233 -2.55 -10.56 7.75
C TYR A 233 -1.67 -9.61 8.55
N SER A 234 -0.99 -10.15 9.54
CA SER A 234 0.06 -9.43 10.25
C SER A 234 1.09 -10.41 10.80
N ILE A 235 2.35 -10.14 10.49
CA ILE A 235 3.47 -10.69 11.24
C ILE A 235 3.70 -9.81 12.46
N THR A 236 3.93 -10.41 13.62
CA THR A 236 4.17 -9.68 14.88
C THR A 236 5.34 -10.25 15.67
N ARG A 237 5.82 -11.43 15.29
CA ARG A 237 6.89 -12.12 16.00
C ARG A 237 8.22 -11.86 15.32
N PRO A 238 9.33 -11.63 16.06
CA PRO A 238 10.62 -11.28 15.46
C PRO A 238 11.18 -12.31 14.46
N GLU A 239 10.84 -13.59 14.63
CA GLU A 239 11.24 -14.68 13.72
C GLU A 239 10.50 -14.63 12.37
N GLU A 240 9.32 -14.01 12.31
CA GLU A 240 8.55 -13.80 11.09
C GLU A 240 9.00 -12.50 10.44
N ARG A 241 10.03 -12.59 9.58
CA ARG A 241 10.63 -11.41 8.96
C ARG A 241 9.85 -10.90 7.75
N VAL A 242 9.17 -11.77 7.02
CA VAL A 242 8.46 -11.44 5.77
C VAL A 242 7.01 -11.90 5.82
N LEU A 243 6.13 -11.14 5.15
CA LEU A 243 4.72 -11.43 4.94
C LEU A 243 4.44 -11.37 3.45
N VAL A 244 3.84 -12.43 2.91
CA VAL A 244 3.44 -12.52 1.50
C VAL A 244 1.97 -12.90 1.38
N ALA A 245 1.22 -12.12 0.61
CA ALA A 245 -0.21 -12.30 0.42
C ALA A 245 -0.62 -12.10 -1.04
N GLU A 246 -1.58 -12.90 -1.52
CA GLU A 246 -2.31 -12.60 -2.76
C GLU A 246 -3.56 -11.78 -2.44
N ILE A 247 -3.79 -10.72 -3.21
CA ILE A 247 -4.98 -9.88 -3.17
C ILE A 247 -5.59 -9.76 -4.56
N ASP A 248 -6.85 -9.34 -4.65
CA ASP A 248 -7.48 -8.97 -5.91
C ASP A 248 -7.70 -7.45 -5.93
N LEU A 249 -7.13 -6.76 -6.91
CA LEU A 249 -7.37 -5.32 -7.08
C LEU A 249 -8.71 -5.02 -7.78
N GLU A 250 -9.35 -6.03 -8.36
CA GLU A 250 -10.69 -5.94 -8.95
C GLU A 250 -11.74 -6.50 -7.99
N PHE A 251 -12.34 -5.61 -7.20
CA PHE A 251 -13.31 -5.98 -6.17
C PHE A 251 -14.49 -5.00 -6.13
N ALA A 252 -15.56 -5.48 -5.50
CA ALA A 252 -16.70 -4.67 -5.10
C ALA A 252 -16.84 -4.65 -3.59
N ILE A 253 -17.32 -3.51 -3.07
CA ILE A 253 -17.71 -3.36 -1.68
C ILE A 253 -19.23 -3.25 -1.63
N LEU A 254 -19.87 -4.16 -0.92
CA LEU A 254 -21.31 -4.20 -0.75
C LEU A 254 -21.64 -4.12 0.73
N GLN A 255 -22.58 -3.24 1.07
CA GLN A 255 -23.17 -3.17 2.41
C GLN A 255 -24.30 -4.18 2.55
N TRP A 256 -24.73 -4.38 3.80
CA TRP A 256 -25.87 -5.22 4.13
C TRP A 256 -27.09 -4.86 3.27
N GLN A 257 -27.65 -5.88 2.65
CA GLN A 257 -28.92 -5.80 1.95
C GLN A 257 -29.57 -7.19 1.93
N PRO A 258 -30.92 -7.28 2.03
CA PRO A 258 -31.61 -8.57 2.08
C PRO A 258 -31.27 -9.50 0.91
N ALA A 259 -31.11 -8.95 -0.29
CA ALA A 259 -30.79 -9.73 -1.49
C ALA A 259 -29.38 -10.35 -1.47
N LEU A 260 -28.42 -9.71 -0.79
CA LEU A 260 -27.02 -10.18 -0.73
C LEU A 260 -26.86 -11.40 0.18
N ARG A 261 -27.65 -11.49 1.26
CA ARG A 261 -27.57 -12.55 2.29
C ARG A 261 -26.12 -12.80 2.74
N ASN A 262 -25.42 -11.73 3.14
CA ASN A 262 -24.01 -11.75 3.57
C ASN A 262 -23.05 -12.42 2.55
N GLY A 263 -23.40 -12.41 1.27
CA GLY A 263 -22.64 -13.03 0.17
C GLY A 263 -23.14 -14.42 -0.26
N ALA A 264 -24.04 -15.05 0.50
CA ALA A 264 -24.60 -16.35 0.16
C ALA A 264 -25.27 -16.36 -1.22
N ALA A 265 -25.96 -15.27 -1.60
CA ALA A 265 -26.60 -15.16 -2.91
C ALA A 265 -25.59 -15.23 -4.07
N LEU A 266 -24.40 -14.65 -3.89
CA LEU A 266 -23.32 -14.74 -4.87
C LEU A 266 -22.76 -16.17 -4.94
N ARG A 267 -22.47 -16.79 -3.78
CA ARG A 267 -21.95 -18.16 -3.73
C ARG A 267 -22.91 -19.18 -4.33
N GLU A 268 -24.21 -19.07 -4.04
CA GLU A 268 -25.25 -19.96 -4.58
C GLU A 268 -25.33 -19.89 -6.12
N ARG A 269 -25.20 -18.71 -6.71
CA ARG A 269 -25.31 -18.52 -8.17
C ARG A 269 -24.03 -18.83 -8.92
N TYR A 270 -22.88 -18.47 -8.36
CA TYR A 270 -21.60 -18.50 -9.09
C TYR A 270 -20.63 -19.59 -8.61
N GLY A 271 -20.89 -20.22 -7.46
CA GLY A 271 -20.00 -21.23 -6.87
C GLY A 271 -18.63 -20.65 -6.55
N ASP A 272 -17.56 -21.39 -6.86
CA ASP A 272 -16.18 -20.98 -6.55
C ASP A 272 -15.62 -19.89 -7.47
N ARG A 273 -16.41 -19.47 -8.47
CA ARG A 273 -16.08 -18.35 -9.34
C ARG A 273 -16.16 -17.00 -8.63
N VAL A 274 -16.73 -16.94 -7.44
CA VAL A 274 -16.76 -15.74 -6.60
C VAL A 274 -16.23 -16.08 -5.23
N ASP A 275 -15.51 -15.13 -4.63
CA ASP A 275 -15.10 -15.24 -3.25
C ASP A 275 -15.23 -13.88 -2.56
N PHE A 276 -15.32 -13.91 -1.24
CA PHE A 276 -15.62 -12.71 -0.47
C PHE A 276 -15.22 -12.82 1.00
N ARG A 277 -15.12 -11.66 1.64
CA ARG A 277 -15.11 -11.53 3.10
C ARG A 277 -16.22 -10.57 3.48
N TYR A 278 -17.19 -11.07 4.22
CA TYR A 278 -18.27 -10.28 4.79
C TYR A 278 -18.09 -10.18 6.30
N SER A 279 -18.24 -8.99 6.86
CA SER A 279 -18.23 -8.77 8.30
C SER A 279 -19.62 -8.41 8.77
N GLU A 280 -20.21 -9.28 9.58
CA GLU A 280 -21.46 -8.99 10.28
C GLU A 280 -21.27 -7.91 11.37
N ALA A 281 -20.04 -7.68 11.82
CA ALA A 281 -19.74 -6.62 12.79
C ALA A 281 -19.77 -5.22 12.15
N GLU A 282 -19.53 -5.13 10.84
CA GLU A 282 -19.48 -3.87 10.09
C GLU A 282 -20.62 -3.74 9.07
N ASP A 283 -21.46 -4.77 8.91
CA ASP A 283 -22.49 -4.87 7.88
C ASP A 283 -21.98 -4.51 6.47
N GLU A 284 -20.76 -4.92 6.16
CA GLU A 284 -20.06 -4.63 4.91
C GLU A 284 -19.17 -5.81 4.51
N GLY A 285 -19.03 -6.04 3.21
CA GLY A 285 -18.11 -7.03 2.67
C GLY A 285 -17.39 -6.58 1.41
N ILE A 286 -16.25 -7.23 1.17
CA ILE A 286 -15.47 -7.13 -0.06
C ILE A 286 -15.62 -8.43 -0.86
N PHE A 287 -15.89 -8.30 -2.15
CA PHE A 287 -16.24 -9.39 -3.06
C PHE A 287 -15.37 -9.29 -4.31
N TRP A 288 -14.88 -10.42 -4.83
CA TRP A 288 -14.09 -10.46 -6.05
C TRP A 288 -14.41 -11.71 -6.87
N SER A 289 -14.11 -11.66 -8.17
CA SER A 289 -14.25 -12.81 -9.05
C SER A 289 -12.99 -13.67 -9.04
N ASN A 290 -13.15 -14.97 -9.27
CA ASN A 290 -12.08 -15.90 -9.62
C ASN A 290 -12.23 -16.39 -11.08
N ASP A 291 -13.23 -15.89 -11.81
CA ASP A 291 -13.55 -16.24 -13.19
C ASP A 291 -13.34 -15.03 -14.11
N PRO A 292 -12.31 -15.04 -14.98
CA PRO A 292 -12.11 -13.99 -15.98
C PRO A 292 -13.29 -13.79 -16.94
N ALA A 293 -14.13 -14.79 -17.17
CA ALA A 293 -15.30 -14.67 -18.03
C ALA A 293 -16.49 -13.98 -17.33
N THR A 294 -16.47 -13.90 -16.00
CA THR A 294 -17.55 -13.32 -15.20
C THR A 294 -16.97 -12.31 -14.20
N PRO A 295 -16.75 -11.04 -14.59
CA PRO A 295 -16.32 -9.98 -13.68
C PRO A 295 -17.27 -9.79 -12.50
N ILE A 296 -16.73 -9.33 -11.35
CA ILE A 296 -17.55 -9.09 -10.14
C ILE A 296 -18.66 -8.05 -10.40
N ALA A 297 -18.38 -7.03 -11.19
CA ALA A 297 -19.36 -6.02 -11.60
C ALA A 297 -20.56 -6.63 -12.34
N ARG A 298 -20.31 -7.64 -13.20
CA ARG A 298 -21.36 -8.38 -13.90
C ARG A 298 -22.21 -9.19 -12.91
N MET A 299 -21.57 -9.87 -11.95
CA MET A 299 -22.27 -10.66 -10.94
C MET A 299 -23.24 -9.81 -10.10
N ILE A 300 -22.80 -8.60 -9.73
CA ILE A 300 -23.58 -7.62 -8.96
C ILE A 300 -24.81 -7.15 -9.75
N ARG A 301 -24.62 -6.77 -11.02
CA ARG A 301 -25.73 -6.34 -11.88
C ARG A 301 -26.75 -7.46 -12.12
N GLU A 302 -26.28 -8.67 -12.38
CA GLU A 302 -27.13 -9.84 -12.63
C GLU A 302 -27.96 -10.28 -11.40
N LEU A 303 -27.52 -9.91 -10.20
CA LEU A 303 -28.24 -10.12 -8.94
C LEU A 303 -28.95 -8.84 -8.46
N GLU A 304 -28.94 -7.77 -9.25
CA GLU A 304 -29.56 -6.48 -8.94
C GLU A 304 -29.09 -5.87 -7.60
N LEU A 305 -27.86 -6.18 -7.20
CA LEU A 305 -27.29 -5.74 -5.92
C LEU A 305 -26.84 -4.28 -6.00
N GLN A 306 -27.06 -3.55 -4.90
CA GLN A 306 -26.67 -2.15 -4.80
C GLN A 306 -25.25 -2.00 -4.23
N PRO A 307 -24.39 -1.15 -4.84
CA PRO A 307 -23.05 -0.85 -4.31
C PRO A 307 -23.13 -0.08 -2.98
N GLY A 308 -22.17 -0.31 -2.07
CA GLY A 308 -22.22 0.28 -0.73
C GLY A 308 -22.18 1.82 -0.68
N ASP A 309 -21.41 2.47 -1.56
CA ASP A 309 -21.17 3.93 -1.44
C ASP A 309 -22.30 4.81 -2.02
N THR A 310 -23.32 4.26 -2.70
CA THR A 310 -24.35 5.07 -3.40
C THR A 310 -25.54 5.45 -2.52
N LYS A 311 -25.88 4.61 -1.53
CA LYS A 311 -27.05 4.81 -0.67
C LYS A 311 -26.94 6.03 0.26
N PRO A 312 -25.83 6.29 0.96
CA PRO A 312 -25.76 7.41 1.91
C PRO A 312 -25.97 8.77 1.27
N GLU A 313 -25.51 8.99 0.03
CA GLU A 313 -25.70 10.26 -0.67
C GLU A 313 -27.17 10.45 -1.09
N ALA A 314 -27.79 9.40 -1.63
CA ALA A 314 -29.20 9.42 -1.97
C ALA A 314 -30.07 9.67 -0.73
N ASP A 315 -29.75 9.00 0.38
CA ASP A 315 -30.42 9.18 1.66
C ASP A 315 -30.21 10.61 2.20
N ARG A 316 -29.01 11.20 2.05
CA ARG A 316 -28.74 12.59 2.48
C ARG A 316 -29.63 13.59 1.78
N ILE A 317 -29.83 13.46 0.47
CA ILE A 317 -30.73 14.34 -0.30
C ILE A 317 -32.16 14.29 0.27
N LEU A 318 -32.64 13.08 0.60
CA LEU A 318 -33.97 12.90 1.18
C LEU A 318 -34.06 13.45 2.61
N GLN A 319 -33.01 13.25 3.42
CA GLN A 319 -32.92 13.76 4.78
C GLN A 319 -32.90 15.29 4.81
N ASP A 320 -32.10 15.92 3.96
CA ASP A 320 -32.01 17.37 3.86
C ASP A 320 -33.34 17.96 3.41
N LYS A 321 -34.00 17.34 2.43
CA LYS A 321 -35.36 17.74 2.02
C LYS A 321 -36.35 17.65 3.18
N ALA A 322 -36.32 16.57 3.97
CA ALA A 322 -37.22 16.39 5.11
C ALA A 322 -36.93 17.39 6.25
N ARG A 323 -35.66 17.76 6.44
CA ARG A 323 -35.22 18.74 7.43
C ARG A 323 -35.49 20.20 7.02
N GLY A 324 -35.68 20.45 5.72
CA GLY A 324 -35.74 21.81 5.16
C GLY A 324 -34.36 22.42 4.84
N GLY A 325 -33.31 21.58 4.77
CA GLY A 325 -31.93 21.97 4.50
C GLY A 325 -30.90 21.00 5.12
N PRO A 326 -29.60 21.22 4.87
CA PRO A 326 -28.53 20.49 5.55
C PRO A 326 -28.59 20.71 7.09
N PRO A 327 -27.99 19.82 7.90
CA PRO A 327 -27.96 19.99 9.35
C PRO A 327 -27.17 21.25 9.75
N ASP A 328 -27.56 21.88 10.85
CA ASP A 328 -26.77 22.95 11.49
C ASP A 328 -25.49 22.34 12.09
N LEU A 329 -24.35 22.97 11.83
CA LEU A 329 -23.02 22.55 12.30
C LEU A 329 -22.43 23.52 13.33
N SER A 330 -23.22 24.50 13.78
CA SER A 330 -22.83 25.51 14.78
C SER A 330 -22.98 25.06 16.23
#